data_AF-A0A9Q4L2N0-F1
#
_entry.id   AF-A0A9Q4L2N0-F1
#
_cell.length_a   1.000
_cell.length_b   1.000
_cell.length_c   1.000
_cell.angle_alpha   90.00
_cell.angle_beta   90.00
_cell.angle_gamma   90.00
#
_symmetry.space_group_name_H-M   'P 1'
#
loop_
_entity.id
_entity.type
_entity.pdbx_description
1 polymer ?
#
loop_
_entity_poly.entity_id
_entity_poly.type
_entity_poly.pdbx_seq_one_letter_code
_entity_poly.pdbx_strand_id
1 'polypeptide(L)'
;MRVRHYIYDSERAEAHVDDVLERLSSRDEGIEYLDVAAADDRDDAIREAMLTVRESVRIGTSPDGIYDDDGNPDFSAGVLVTQEPTGRRGLSVGRAALEALDEEADSDVGEGGASTGER
;
A
#
# COMPACT_ATOMS: atom_id res chain seq x y z
N MET A 1 12.32 0.88 0.56
CA MET A 1 11.23 0.77 -0.44
C MET A 1 10.43 2.07 -0.45
N ARG A 2 9.94 2.54 -1.60
CA ARG A 2 9.15 3.79 -1.71
C ARG A 2 7.70 3.50 -2.03
N VAL A 3 6.77 4.14 -1.32
CA VAL A 3 5.34 4.04 -1.63
C VAL A 3 5.02 4.92 -2.85
N ARG A 4 4.22 4.38 -3.77
CA ARG A 4 3.82 5.08 -5.00
C ARG A 4 2.34 5.40 -5.02
N HIS A 5 1.51 4.40 -4.79
CA HIS A 5 0.05 4.56 -4.76
C HIS A 5 -0.53 3.86 -3.53
N TYR A 6 -1.57 4.45 -2.98
CA TYR A 6 -2.42 3.83 -1.98
C TYR A 6 -3.88 3.96 -2.42
N ILE A 7 -4.51 2.81 -2.67
CA ILE A 7 -5.88 2.71 -3.18
C ILE A 7 -6.75 2.20 -2.04
N TYR A 8 -7.86 2.86 -1.74
CA TYR A 8 -8.76 2.46 -0.67
C TYR A 8 -10.20 2.89 -0.96
N ASP A 9 -11.15 2.30 -0.25
CA ASP A 9 -12.55 2.70 -0.26
C ASP A 9 -12.86 3.35 1.10
N SER A 10 -12.98 4.68 1.16
CA SER A 10 -13.22 5.36 2.45
C SER A 10 -14.60 5.08 3.06
N GLU A 11 -15.58 4.68 2.25
CA GLU A 11 -16.93 4.35 2.72
C GLU A 11 -16.96 2.97 3.40
N ARG A 12 -16.11 2.04 2.95
CA ARG A 12 -16.01 0.66 3.47
C ARG A 12 -14.68 0.38 4.15
N ALA A 13 -13.88 1.39 4.42
CA ALA A 13 -12.53 1.26 4.96
C ALA A 13 -12.51 0.46 6.25
N GLU A 14 -11.64 -0.55 6.30
CA GLU A 14 -11.33 -1.26 7.53
C GLU A 14 -10.49 -0.41 8.49
N ALA A 15 -10.50 -0.73 9.78
CA ALA A 15 -9.81 0.05 10.81
C ALA A 15 -8.30 0.24 10.54
N HIS A 16 -7.64 -0.74 9.91
CA HIS A 16 -6.21 -0.63 9.57
C HIS A 16 -5.92 0.33 8.42
N VAL A 17 -6.92 0.72 7.62
CA VAL A 17 -6.74 1.69 6.53
C VAL A 17 -6.36 3.05 7.09
N ASP A 18 -7.01 3.47 8.19
CA ASP A 18 -6.71 4.73 8.87
C ASP A 18 -5.27 4.74 9.43
N ASP A 19 -4.85 3.65 10.07
CA ASP A 19 -3.48 3.43 10.53
C ASP A 19 -2.46 3.54 9.38
N VAL A 20 -2.76 2.93 8.23
CA VAL A 20 -1.91 3.02 7.03
C VAL A 20 -1.84 4.47 6.52
N LEU A 21 -2.98 5.17 6.45
CA LEU A 21 -3.05 6.57 6.01
C LEU A 21 -2.25 7.49 6.93
N GLU A 22 -2.36 7.33 8.25
CA GLU A 22 -1.57 8.09 9.23
C GLU A 22 -0.07 7.86 9.00
N ARG A 23 0.33 6.60 8.83
CA ARG A 23 1.74 6.23 8.57
C ARG A 23 2.25 6.79 7.25
N LEU A 24 1.42 6.80 6.21
CA LEU A 24 1.74 7.38 4.91
C LEU A 24 1.81 8.90 4.97
N SER A 25 0.90 9.57 5.69
CA SER A 25 0.91 11.03 5.85
C SER A 25 2.13 11.54 6.61
N SER A 26 2.75 10.70 7.44
CA SER A 26 4.00 11.01 8.12
C SER A 26 5.22 10.98 7.18
N ARG A 27 5.10 10.33 6.01
CA ARG A 27 6.16 10.25 5.01
C ARG A 27 6.09 11.47 4.09
N ASP A 28 7.20 12.19 3.95
CA ASP A 28 7.37 13.29 2.97
C ASP A 28 7.64 12.71 1.56
N GLU A 29 6.87 11.71 1.17
CA GLU A 29 6.96 11.08 -0.14
C GLU A 29 5.73 11.48 -0.95
N GLY A 30 5.92 11.87 -2.22
CA GLY A 30 4.82 12.14 -3.14
C GLY A 30 4.02 10.88 -3.46
N ILE A 31 3.21 10.45 -2.51
CA ILE A 31 2.32 9.29 -2.54
C ILE A 31 1.01 9.72 -3.18
N GLU A 32 0.53 8.95 -4.15
CA GLU A 32 -0.77 9.20 -4.76
C GLU A 32 -1.85 8.36 -4.07
N TYR A 33 -2.89 9.05 -3.60
CA TYR A 33 -4.02 8.44 -2.91
C TYR A 33 -5.20 8.36 -3.88
N LEU A 34 -5.76 7.16 -4.03
CA LEU A 34 -6.93 6.93 -4.87
C LEU A 34 -8.06 6.37 -4.00
N ASP A 35 -9.02 7.22 -3.69
CA ASP A 35 -10.22 6.85 -2.94
C ASP A 35 -11.37 6.57 -3.91
N VAL A 36 -11.77 5.30 -4.00
CA VAL A 36 -12.85 4.88 -4.90
C VAL A 36 -14.23 5.35 -4.44
N ALA A 37 -14.39 5.66 -3.15
CA ALA A 37 -15.65 6.16 -2.59
C ALA A 37 -15.79 7.68 -2.72
N ALA A 38 -14.69 8.42 -2.74
CA ALA A 38 -14.70 9.87 -2.98
C ALA A 38 -14.89 10.26 -4.45
N ALA A 39 -14.81 9.30 -5.37
CA ALA A 39 -15.02 9.55 -6.79
C ALA A 39 -16.51 9.78 -7.12
N ASP A 40 -16.78 10.69 -8.05
CA ASP A 40 -18.14 10.91 -8.59
C ASP A 40 -18.73 9.65 -9.21
N ASP A 41 -17.89 8.82 -9.87
CA ASP A 41 -18.27 7.55 -10.45
C ASP A 41 -17.41 6.42 -9.90
N ARG A 42 -18.02 5.58 -9.08
CA ARG A 42 -17.34 4.47 -8.41
C ARG A 42 -16.85 3.41 -9.40
N ASP A 43 -17.58 3.16 -10.48
CA ASP A 43 -17.21 2.15 -11.47
C ASP A 43 -15.96 2.59 -12.25
N ASP A 44 -15.90 3.88 -12.62
CA ASP A 44 -14.72 4.48 -13.23
C ASP A 44 -13.51 4.48 -12.28
N ALA A 45 -13.70 4.84 -11.01
CA ALA A 45 -12.63 4.82 -10.02
C ALA A 45 -12.10 3.41 -9.74
N ILE A 46 -12.98 2.40 -9.66
CA ILE A 46 -12.60 0.99 -9.57
C ILE A 46 -11.80 0.58 -10.80
N ARG A 47 -12.21 1.03 -12.00
CA ARG A 47 -11.50 0.73 -13.23
C ARG A 47 -10.11 1.33 -13.26
N GLU A 48 -9.96 2.57 -12.81
CA GLU A 48 -8.68 3.27 -12.69
C GLU A 48 -7.79 2.60 -11.64
N ALA A 49 -8.33 2.28 -10.46
CA ALA A 49 -7.65 1.50 -9.42
C ALA A 49 -7.09 0.18 -9.98
N MET A 50 -7.94 -0.58 -10.69
CA MET A 50 -7.56 -1.85 -11.31
C MET A 50 -6.49 -1.66 -12.39
N LEU A 51 -6.53 -0.57 -13.15
CA LEU A 51 -5.49 -0.21 -14.12
C LEU A 51 -4.15 0.04 -13.42
N THR A 52 -4.14 0.87 -12.36
CA THR A 52 -2.94 1.15 -11.57
C THR A 52 -2.34 -0.11 -10.95
N VAL A 53 -3.19 -0.98 -10.39
CA VAL A 53 -2.79 -2.29 -9.87
C VAL A 53 -2.16 -3.14 -10.97
N ARG A 54 -2.83 -3.27 -12.13
CA ARG A 54 -2.37 -4.07 -13.26
C ARG A 54 -1.07 -3.57 -13.88
N GLU A 55 -0.85 -2.26 -13.90
CA GLU A 55 0.43 -1.67 -14.34
C GLU A 55 1.56 -1.85 -13.32
N SER A 56 1.19 -2.07 -12.06
CA SER A 56 2.16 -2.23 -10.97
C SER A 56 2.57 -3.68 -10.77
N VAL A 57 1.67 -4.64 -10.92
CA VAL A 57 2.00 -6.06 -10.91
C VAL A 57 2.65 -6.49 -12.23
N ARG A 58 3.58 -7.43 -12.15
CA ARG A 58 4.15 -8.05 -13.36
C ARG A 58 3.04 -8.81 -14.08
N ILE A 59 3.02 -8.76 -15.42
CA ILE A 59 2.08 -9.49 -16.28
C ILE A 59 1.96 -10.95 -15.80
N GLY A 60 0.80 -11.32 -15.25
CA GLY A 60 0.47 -12.69 -14.84
C GLY A 60 0.24 -12.92 -13.34
N THR A 61 0.44 -11.91 -12.47
CA THR A 61 0.08 -12.02 -11.04
C THR A 61 -1.12 -11.14 -10.75
N SER A 62 -2.30 -11.75 -10.59
CA SER A 62 -3.43 -11.09 -9.95
C SER A 62 -3.14 -10.99 -8.46
N PRO A 63 -3.27 -9.83 -7.82
CA PRO A 63 -3.14 -9.75 -6.38
C PRO A 63 -4.34 -10.44 -5.73
N ASP A 64 -4.06 -11.55 -5.05
CA ASP A 64 -5.04 -12.21 -4.18
C ASP A 64 -5.44 -11.22 -3.07
N GLY A 65 -6.74 -11.12 -2.77
CA GLY A 65 -7.26 -10.25 -1.71
C GLY A 65 -7.81 -8.88 -2.15
N ILE A 66 -7.75 -8.53 -3.44
CA ILE A 66 -8.49 -7.34 -3.97
C ILE A 66 -9.88 -7.70 -4.49
N TYR A 67 -10.31 -8.95 -4.33
CA TYR A 67 -11.63 -9.43 -4.72
C TYR A 67 -12.33 -9.97 -3.48
N ASP A 68 -13.60 -9.61 -3.31
CA ASP A 68 -14.47 -10.18 -2.28
C ASP A 68 -14.88 -11.62 -2.62
N ASP A 69 -15.57 -12.31 -1.71
CA ASP A 69 -16.07 -13.68 -1.88
C ASP A 69 -16.98 -13.82 -3.12
N ASP A 70 -17.67 -12.74 -3.49
CA ASP A 70 -18.52 -12.67 -4.69
C ASP A 70 -17.73 -12.47 -6.01
N GLY A 71 -16.40 -12.29 -5.93
CA GLY A 71 -15.50 -12.07 -7.07
C GLY A 71 -15.50 -10.62 -7.59
N ASN A 72 -16.12 -9.69 -6.87
CA ASN A 72 -16.12 -8.27 -7.19
C ASN A 72 -14.88 -7.58 -6.60
N PRO A 73 -14.29 -6.58 -7.29
CA PRO A 73 -13.15 -5.84 -6.77
C PRO A 73 -13.54 -5.14 -5.46
N ASP A 74 -12.79 -5.43 -4.41
CA ASP A 74 -12.95 -4.87 -3.08
C ASP A 74 -11.66 -4.17 -2.64
N PHE A 75 -11.79 -2.87 -2.37
CA PHE A 75 -10.71 -2.01 -1.88
C PHE A 75 -10.95 -1.59 -0.42
N SER A 76 -11.87 -2.26 0.27
CA SER A 76 -12.23 -1.98 1.67
C SER A 76 -11.04 -2.21 2.61
N ALA A 77 -10.22 -3.23 2.30
CA ALA A 77 -8.99 -3.51 3.01
C ALA A 77 -7.84 -2.55 2.68
N GLY A 78 -7.92 -1.81 1.57
CA GLY A 78 -6.85 -0.96 1.05
C GLY A 78 -5.72 -1.74 0.37
N VAL A 79 -5.17 -1.15 -0.70
CA VAL A 79 -4.11 -1.71 -1.54
C VAL A 79 -2.94 -0.73 -1.58
N LEU A 80 -1.79 -1.21 -1.14
CA LEU A 80 -0.54 -0.49 -1.12
C LEU A 80 0.34 -0.92 -2.29
N VAL A 81 0.71 0.04 -3.12
CA VAL A 81 1.67 -0.15 -4.21
C VAL A 81 2.99 0.47 -3.83
N THR A 82 4.02 -0.35 -3.82
CA THR A 82 5.37 0.05 -3.46
C THR A 82 6.35 -0.22 -4.57
N GLN A 83 7.48 0.48 -4.54
CA GLN A 83 8.57 0.32 -5.50
C GLN A 83 9.90 0.19 -4.75
N GLU A 84 10.57 -0.92 -4.99
CA GLU A 84 11.94 -1.17 -4.57
C GLU A 84 12.93 -0.27 -5.33
N PRO A 85 14.11 0.04 -4.75
CA PRO A 85 15.15 0.80 -5.43
C PRO A 85 15.67 0.13 -6.71
N THR A 86 15.51 -1.20 -6.81
CA THR A 86 15.83 -1.98 -8.02
C THR A 86 14.84 -1.76 -9.17
N GLY A 87 13.75 -1.02 -8.93
CA GLY A 87 12.66 -0.76 -9.86
C GLY A 87 11.55 -1.81 -9.81
N ARG A 88 11.71 -2.87 -9.01
CA ARG A 88 10.67 -3.88 -8.80
C ARG A 88 9.52 -3.29 -8.01
N ARG A 89 8.29 -3.56 -8.44
CA ARG A 89 7.07 -3.10 -7.77
C ARG A 89 6.50 -4.22 -6.91
N GLY A 90 6.10 -3.87 -5.69
CA GLY A 90 5.40 -4.72 -4.74
C GLY A 90 3.95 -4.27 -4.60
N LEU A 91 3.09 -5.21 -4.25
CA LEU A 91 1.69 -4.94 -3.95
C LEU A 91 1.32 -5.69 -2.67
N SER A 92 0.80 -4.95 -1.70
CA SER A 92 0.34 -5.49 -0.43
C SER A 92 -1.12 -5.06 -0.19
N VAL A 93 -1.96 -5.98 0.29
CA VAL A 93 -3.39 -5.73 0.51
C VAL A 93 -3.72 -5.91 1.99
N GLY A 94 -4.57 -5.05 2.54
CA GLY A 94 -5.03 -5.17 3.91
C GLY A 94 -3.89 -5.06 4.93
N ARG A 95 -3.90 -5.97 5.90
CA ARG A 95 -2.88 -6.01 6.96
C ARG A 95 -1.44 -6.17 6.43
N ALA A 96 -1.26 -6.86 5.29
CA ALA A 96 0.05 -7.00 4.67
C ALA A 96 0.62 -5.64 4.21
N ALA A 97 -0.24 -4.64 3.93
CA ALA A 97 0.21 -3.28 3.65
C ALA A 97 0.83 -2.64 4.89
N LEU A 98 0.15 -2.74 6.04
CA LEU A 98 0.65 -2.23 7.32
C LEU A 98 1.98 -2.90 7.69
N GLU A 99 2.06 -4.22 7.58
CA GLU A 99 3.28 -5.00 7.86
C GLU A 99 4.43 -4.56 6.94
N ALA A 100 4.19 -4.37 5.65
CA ALA A 100 5.21 -3.89 4.72
C ALA A 100 5.69 -2.46 5.04
N LEU A 101 4.84 -1.60 5.59
CA LEU A 101 5.24 -0.26 6.02
C LEU A 101 6.05 -0.29 7.32
N ASP A 102 5.82 -1.29 8.17
CA ASP A 102 6.50 -1.48 9.46
C ASP A 102 7.87 -2.14 9.27
N GLU A 103 7.97 -3.19 8.45
CA GLU A 103 9.27 -3.82 8.09
C GLU A 103 10.25 -2.81 7.49
N GLU A 104 9.74 -1.86 6.70
CA GLU A 104 10.53 -0.76 6.16
C GLU A 104 10.98 0.24 7.23
N ALA A 105 10.12 0.54 8.20
CA ALA A 105 10.47 1.45 9.30
C ALA A 105 11.53 0.84 10.23
N ASP A 106 11.49 -0.47 10.45
CA ASP A 106 12.46 -1.18 11.27
C ASP A 106 13.81 -1.31 10.54
N SER A 107 13.82 -1.42 9.20
CA SER A 107 15.04 -1.42 8.39
C SER A 107 15.82 -0.08 8.41
N ASP A 108 15.17 1.04 8.73
CA ASP A 108 15.82 2.35 8.90
C ASP A 108 16.43 2.52 10.31
N VAL A 109 16.07 1.67 11.28
CA VAL A 109 16.72 1.56 12.61
C VAL A 109 17.91 0.60 12.51
N GLY A 110 18.77 0.87 11.54
CA GLY A 110 19.80 -0.05 11.08
C GLY A 110 21.24 0.45 11.16
N GLU A 111 21.59 1.51 11.91
CA GLU A 111 22.97 1.75 12.38
C GLU A 111 23.04 2.99 13.29
N GLY A 112 23.47 2.84 14.56
CA GLY A 112 23.65 4.00 15.44
C GLY A 112 24.05 3.79 16.91
N GLY A 113 25.10 3.02 17.19
CA GLY A 113 25.90 3.14 18.43
C GLY A 113 25.63 2.07 19.52
N ALA A 114 26.61 1.49 20.20
CA ALA A 114 28.00 1.87 20.37
C ALA A 114 28.87 0.62 20.54
N SER A 115 29.92 0.54 19.73
CA SER A 115 31.16 -0.10 20.14
C SER A 115 31.73 0.66 21.35
N THR A 116 31.60 0.11 22.55
CA THR A 116 32.55 0.39 23.63
C THR A 116 33.19 -0.92 24.01
N GLY A 117 34.36 -1.15 23.41
CA GLY A 117 35.32 -2.07 23.98
C GLY A 117 35.88 -1.45 25.26
N GLU A 118 35.68 -2.13 26.37
CA GLU A 118 36.46 -1.99 27.60
C GLU A 118 36.72 -3.44 28.05
N ARG A 119 37.90 -3.95 27.71
CA ARG A 119 39.13 -4.02 28.53
C ARG A 119 39.19 -5.29 29.37
#